data_AF-A0A948ZP91-F1
#
_entry.id   AF-A0A948ZP91-F1
#
_cell.length_a   1.000
_cell.length_b   1.000
_cell.length_c   1.000
_cell.angle_alpha   90.00
_cell.angle_beta   90.00
_cell.angle_gamma   90.00
#
_symmetry.space_group_name_H-M   'P 1'
#
loop_
_entity.id
_entity.type
_entity.pdbx_description
1 polymer ?
#
loop_
_entity_poly.entity_id
_entity_poly.type
_entity_poly.pdbx_seq_one_letter_code
_entity_poly.pdbx_strand_id
1 'polypeptide(L)'
;MFCKKCGEKQVDDQKFCTNCGTLLLDANDKAAKAKDNESIFTNYSPPSHKSTWSVGKIITLLIVLIIIGAGIYGSLDEDSITKNNEGMKSFDSGDSQSAINQFQQAKQDAVSNENKINTLKNLAYVYIAESQNEQALSTFKEALNLAKANSFDYYLISGEIALLEYKPNSAILSFNKAYELNPNDYQINNTLALFYIDIEEIAPQYVDYPKALSFAKKAYEYDTEKSEISKQNLAIAYYFNDNFDQTISLLSSSNLTQHPYAAYWLGLAYLNKEDHINAKIYLQKAINSGVEVPQEIHDYLNSN
;
A
#
# COMPACT_ATOMS: atom_id res chain seq x y z
N MET A 1 -29.46 0.59 -13.32
CA MET A 1 -29.93 -0.68 -12.70
C MET A 1 -29.67 -0.69 -11.18
N PHE A 2 -30.18 -1.65 -10.38
CA PHE A 2 -29.83 -1.78 -8.94
C PHE A 2 -28.99 -3.03 -8.69
N CYS A 3 -27.98 -2.95 -7.82
CA CYS A 3 -27.15 -4.09 -7.46
C CYS A 3 -27.94 -5.12 -6.64
N LYS A 4 -28.00 -6.38 -7.10
CA LYS A 4 -28.72 -7.46 -6.39
C LYS A 4 -28.09 -7.84 -5.03
N LYS A 5 -26.82 -7.50 -4.80
CA LYS A 5 -26.11 -7.83 -3.55
C LYS A 5 -26.24 -6.73 -2.49
N CYS A 6 -26.08 -5.46 -2.86
CA CYS A 6 -26.03 -4.36 -1.90
C CYS A 6 -27.14 -3.30 -2.08
N GLY A 7 -27.99 -3.42 -3.09
CA GLY A 7 -29.11 -2.50 -3.34
C GLY A 7 -28.72 -1.14 -3.93
N GLU A 8 -27.45 -0.88 -4.21
CA GLU A 8 -26.98 0.41 -4.72
C GLU A 8 -27.50 0.70 -6.14
N LYS A 9 -27.88 1.95 -6.42
CA LYS A 9 -28.26 2.40 -7.78
C LYS A 9 -27.01 2.55 -8.65
N GLN A 10 -27.02 1.91 -9.80
CA GLN A 10 -25.89 1.82 -10.73
C GLN A 10 -26.18 2.66 -11.99
N VAL A 11 -25.11 3.21 -12.57
CA VAL A 11 -25.13 3.84 -13.90
C VAL A 11 -25.37 2.76 -14.95
N ASP A 12 -26.01 3.11 -16.06
CA ASP A 12 -26.25 2.17 -17.14
C ASP A 12 -24.92 1.66 -17.75
N ASP A 13 -24.92 0.42 -18.24
CA ASP A 13 -23.77 -0.28 -18.83
C ASP A 13 -22.57 -0.61 -17.91
N GLN A 14 -22.63 -0.33 -16.61
CA GLN A 14 -21.62 -0.80 -15.64
C GLN A 14 -21.53 -2.35 -15.58
N LYS A 15 -20.31 -2.90 -15.62
CA LYS A 15 -20.05 -4.35 -15.47
C LYS A 15 -20.03 -4.78 -14.00
N PHE A 16 -19.51 -3.93 -13.10
CA PHE A 16 -19.42 -4.22 -11.66
C PHE A 16 -20.09 -3.12 -10.82
N CYS A 17 -20.56 -3.51 -9.63
CA CYS A 17 -21.19 -2.61 -8.69
C CYS A 17 -20.20 -1.62 -8.08
N THR A 18 -20.49 -0.32 -8.15
CA THR A 18 -19.65 0.76 -7.60
C THR A 18 -19.55 0.79 -6.07
N ASN A 19 -20.43 0.08 -5.38
CA ASN A 19 -20.44 0.04 -3.91
C ASN A 19 -19.85 -1.26 -3.34
N CYS A 20 -20.01 -2.40 -4.03
CA CYS A 20 -19.56 -3.68 -3.48
C CYS A 20 -18.73 -4.55 -4.43
N GLY A 21 -18.34 -4.02 -5.60
CA GLY A 21 -17.49 -4.69 -6.58
C GLY A 21 -18.08 -5.96 -7.21
N THR A 22 -19.33 -6.31 -6.90
CA THR A 22 -19.94 -7.54 -7.41
C THR A 22 -20.32 -7.37 -8.87
N LEU A 23 -20.03 -8.40 -9.67
CA LEU A 23 -20.42 -8.46 -11.08
C LEU A 23 -21.93 -8.27 -11.21
N LEU A 24 -22.33 -7.26 -11.98
CA LEU A 24 -23.71 -6.97 -12.32
C LEU A 24 -24.10 -7.86 -13.50
N LEU A 25 -24.43 -9.12 -13.21
CA LEU A 25 -24.84 -10.08 -14.23
C LEU A 25 -26.04 -9.57 -15.03
N ASP A 26 -25.82 -9.35 -16.33
CA ASP A 26 -26.71 -9.69 -17.45
C ASP A 26 -25.84 -9.82 -18.73
N ALA A 27 -25.10 -10.93 -18.81
CA ALA A 27 -24.20 -11.24 -19.94
C ALA A 27 -24.94 -11.51 -21.27
N ASN A 28 -26.27 -11.74 -21.21
CA ASN A 28 -27.06 -12.14 -22.39
C ASN A 28 -27.81 -10.99 -23.07
N ASP A 29 -28.00 -9.83 -22.43
CA ASP A 29 -28.75 -8.69 -23.03
C ASP A 29 -27.86 -7.54 -23.53
N LYS A 30 -26.57 -7.51 -23.17
CA LYS A 30 -25.65 -6.42 -23.54
C LYS A 30 -24.67 -6.72 -24.68
N ALA A 31 -24.54 -7.98 -25.11
CA ALA A 31 -23.69 -8.35 -26.25
C ALA A 31 -24.14 -7.70 -27.59
N ALA A 32 -25.38 -7.21 -27.66
CA ALA A 32 -25.91 -6.49 -28.81
C ALA A 32 -25.71 -4.96 -28.75
N LYS A 33 -25.40 -4.38 -27.58
CA LYS A 33 -25.17 -2.92 -27.40
C LYS A 33 -23.71 -2.56 -27.13
N ALA A 34 -22.88 -3.51 -26.70
CA ALA A 34 -21.45 -3.28 -26.48
C ALA A 34 -20.66 -2.97 -27.76
N LYS A 35 -21.15 -3.41 -28.94
CA LYS A 35 -20.47 -3.20 -30.22
C LYS A 35 -20.43 -1.75 -30.70
N ASP A 36 -21.31 -0.88 -30.19
CA ASP A 36 -21.35 0.54 -30.61
C ASP A 36 -20.51 1.44 -29.70
N ASN A 37 -20.09 0.96 -28.50
CA ASN A 37 -19.25 1.71 -27.56
C ASN A 37 -17.84 1.09 -27.38
N GLU A 38 -17.63 -0.17 -27.79
CA GLU A 38 -16.29 -0.78 -27.87
C GLU A 38 -15.38 -0.02 -28.84
N SER A 39 -15.94 0.61 -29.89
CA SER A 39 -15.16 1.33 -30.91
C SER A 39 -14.53 2.64 -30.44
N ILE A 40 -14.84 3.10 -29.22
CA ILE A 40 -14.33 4.38 -28.70
C ILE A 40 -13.00 4.17 -27.94
N PHE A 41 -12.81 3.01 -27.30
CA PHE A 41 -11.65 2.76 -26.42
C PHE A 41 -10.59 1.80 -26.98
N THR A 42 -10.70 1.38 -28.25
CA THR A 42 -9.85 0.32 -28.85
C THR A 42 -8.35 0.62 -28.93
N ASN A 43 -7.91 1.84 -28.62
CA ASN A 43 -6.53 2.27 -28.81
C ASN A 43 -5.75 2.50 -27.51
N TYR A 44 -6.37 2.32 -26.34
CA TYR A 44 -5.67 2.50 -25.07
C TYR A 44 -5.30 1.13 -24.46
N SER A 45 -4.02 0.78 -24.51
CA SER A 45 -3.48 -0.31 -23.70
C SER A 45 -3.19 0.20 -22.29
N PRO A 46 -3.63 -0.50 -21.22
CA PRO A 46 -3.22 -0.14 -19.86
C PRO A 46 -1.70 -0.05 -19.76
N PRO A 47 -1.16 0.81 -18.89
CA PRO A 47 0.28 0.84 -18.64
C PRO A 47 0.73 -0.58 -18.30
N SER A 48 1.66 -1.13 -19.07
CA SER A 48 2.30 -2.39 -18.70
C SER A 48 2.95 -2.23 -17.31
N HIS A 49 3.04 -3.29 -16.51
CA HIS A 49 3.68 -3.28 -15.17
C HIS A 49 5.03 -2.49 -15.12
N LYS A 50 5.72 -2.39 -16.27
CA LYS A 50 6.87 -1.52 -16.58
C LYS A 50 6.54 -0.01 -16.63
N SER A 51 5.77 0.47 -15.66
CA SER A 51 5.39 1.88 -15.57
C SER A 51 6.62 2.74 -15.26
N THR A 52 6.78 3.89 -15.93
CA THR A 52 7.95 4.80 -15.84
C THR A 52 8.02 5.60 -14.53
N TRP A 53 7.55 5.05 -13.42
CA TRP A 53 7.60 5.71 -12.13
C TRP A 53 9.05 5.69 -11.64
N SER A 54 9.58 6.86 -11.31
CA SER A 54 10.77 6.94 -10.46
C SER A 54 10.43 6.43 -9.06
N VAL A 55 11.25 5.53 -8.50
CA VAL A 55 11.18 4.86 -7.19
C VAL A 55 10.39 5.62 -6.11
N GLY A 56 10.63 6.92 -5.94
CA GLY A 56 9.98 7.74 -4.92
C GLY A 56 8.45 7.80 -4.97
N LYS A 57 7.82 7.44 -6.10
CA LYS A 57 6.36 7.50 -6.25
C LYS A 57 5.64 6.16 -6.02
N ILE A 58 6.31 4.99 -6.14
CA ILE A 58 5.69 3.70 -5.78
C ILE A 58 5.77 3.47 -4.28
N ILE A 59 6.84 3.95 -3.64
CA ILE A 59 7.00 3.93 -2.19
C ILE A 59 5.85 4.68 -1.48
N THR A 60 5.34 5.79 -2.02
CA THR A 60 4.15 6.49 -1.47
C THR A 60 2.86 5.68 -1.55
N LEU A 61 2.82 4.61 -2.37
CA LEU A 61 1.68 3.70 -2.52
C LEU A 61 1.72 2.51 -1.56
N LEU A 62 2.84 2.28 -0.88
CA LEU A 62 3.10 1.07 -0.10
C LEU A 62 3.44 1.44 1.35
N ILE A 63 2.43 1.37 2.22
CA ILE A 63 2.55 1.81 3.62
C ILE A 63 3.08 0.64 4.47
N VAL A 64 4.17 0.87 5.23
CA VAL A 64 4.83 -0.11 6.13
C VAL A 64 4.64 0.26 7.61
N LEU A 65 3.75 1.20 7.90
CA LEU A 65 3.55 1.66 9.26
C LEU A 65 3.02 0.55 10.18
N ILE A 66 3.46 0.60 11.43
CA ILE A 66 3.08 -0.35 12.49
C ILE A 66 2.25 0.36 13.53
N ILE A 67 1.03 -0.12 13.77
CA ILE A 67 0.25 0.26 14.95
C ILE A 67 0.89 -0.40 16.17
N ILE A 68 1.35 0.41 17.12
CA ILE A 68 1.90 -0.11 18.36
C ILE A 68 0.70 -0.52 19.23
N GLY A 69 0.42 -1.84 19.27
CA GLY A 69 -0.66 -2.40 20.06
C GLY A 69 -0.41 -2.25 21.57
N ALA A 70 -1.43 -1.88 22.35
CA ALA A 70 -1.35 -1.65 23.80
C ALA A 70 -1.11 -2.92 24.66
N GLY A 71 -0.77 -4.05 24.03
CA GLY A 71 -0.59 -5.34 24.69
C GLY A 71 0.73 -5.41 25.45
N ILE A 72 0.68 -5.12 26.75
CA ILE A 72 1.73 -5.35 27.77
C ILE A 72 2.84 -4.26 27.83
N TYR A 73 2.49 -2.98 27.62
CA TYR A 73 3.42 -1.88 27.93
C TYR A 73 3.01 -1.20 29.23
N GLY A 74 3.96 -1.06 30.16
CA GLY A 74 3.72 -0.37 31.43
C GLY A 74 3.25 1.07 31.22
N SER A 75 2.59 1.66 32.22
CA SER A 75 2.02 3.02 32.21
C SER A 75 3.00 4.16 31.87
N LEU A 76 4.27 3.87 31.58
CA LEU A 76 5.32 4.85 31.31
C LEU A 76 5.36 5.31 29.85
N ASP A 77 4.87 4.50 28.91
CA ASP A 77 4.89 4.81 27.46
C ASP A 77 3.48 5.05 26.88
N GLU A 78 2.45 5.17 27.72
CA GLU A 78 1.06 5.29 27.24
C GLU A 78 0.86 6.53 26.34
N ASP A 79 1.39 7.67 26.76
CA ASP A 79 1.28 8.94 26.02
C ASP A 79 2.05 8.89 24.69
N SER A 80 3.27 8.34 24.70
CA SER A 80 4.11 8.24 23.50
C SER A 80 3.54 7.22 22.50
N ILE A 81 3.00 6.08 22.96
CA ILE A 81 2.29 5.12 22.12
C ILE A 81 1.03 5.76 21.51
N THR A 82 0.24 6.46 22.32
CA THR A 82 -0.96 7.15 21.85
C THR A 82 -0.60 8.17 20.77
N LYS A 83 0.44 8.97 21.02
CA LYS A 83 0.93 9.98 20.08
C LYS A 83 1.48 9.35 18.79
N ASN A 84 2.18 8.21 18.87
CA ASN A 84 2.60 7.45 17.68
C ASN A 84 1.38 7.02 16.86
N ASN A 85 0.36 6.46 17.51
CA ASN A 85 -0.84 5.98 16.82
C ASN A 85 -1.67 7.15 16.24
N GLU A 86 -1.63 8.34 16.85
CA GLU A 86 -2.16 9.57 16.24
C GLU A 86 -1.36 9.95 14.98
N GLY A 87 -0.02 9.87 15.04
CA GLY A 87 0.88 10.08 13.90
C GLY A 87 0.53 9.20 12.71
N MET A 88 0.25 7.93 12.97
CA MET A 88 -0.21 6.99 11.93
C MET A 88 -1.53 7.41 11.31
N LYS A 89 -2.53 7.78 12.12
CA LYS A 89 -3.83 8.24 11.60
C LYS A 89 -3.69 9.50 10.76
N SER A 90 -2.84 10.43 11.18
CA SER A 90 -2.54 11.64 10.40
C SER A 90 -1.90 11.27 9.06
N PHE A 91 -0.90 10.37 9.05
CA PHE A 91 -0.28 9.91 7.82
C PHE A 91 -1.27 9.19 6.90
N ASP A 92 -2.08 8.28 7.45
CA ASP A 92 -3.12 7.56 6.69
C ASP A 92 -4.13 8.50 6.05
N SER A 93 -4.42 9.64 6.70
CA SER A 93 -5.29 10.70 6.16
C SER A 93 -4.61 11.63 5.14
N GLY A 94 -3.32 11.43 4.84
CA GLY A 94 -2.51 12.25 3.95
C GLY A 94 -1.89 13.49 4.60
N ASP A 95 -1.98 13.65 5.92
CA ASP A 95 -1.35 14.75 6.67
C ASP A 95 0.02 14.32 7.20
N SER A 96 0.99 14.19 6.28
CA SER A 96 2.37 13.80 6.58
C SER A 96 3.06 14.78 7.53
N GLN A 97 2.72 16.08 7.47
CA GLN A 97 3.37 17.07 8.32
C GLN A 97 2.94 16.94 9.79
N SER A 98 1.64 16.71 10.05
CA SER A 98 1.17 16.38 11.39
C SER A 98 1.76 15.06 11.86
N ALA A 99 1.80 14.04 10.99
CA ALA A 99 2.38 12.74 11.30
C ALA A 99 3.84 12.85 11.77
N ILE A 100 4.69 13.58 11.03
CA ILE A 100 6.08 13.83 11.40
C ILE A 100 6.17 14.49 12.78
N ASN A 101 5.37 15.53 13.03
CA ASN A 101 5.37 16.23 14.31
C ASN A 101 4.96 15.31 15.48
N GLN A 102 3.92 14.50 15.28
CA GLN A 102 3.44 13.55 16.28
C GLN A 102 4.48 12.45 16.55
N PHE A 103 5.08 11.87 15.52
CA PHE A 103 6.14 10.87 15.71
C PHE A 103 7.39 11.47 16.39
N GLN A 104 7.75 12.72 16.10
CA GLN A 104 8.83 13.40 16.80
C GLN A 104 8.53 13.60 18.29
N GLN A 105 7.29 13.98 18.65
CA GLN A 105 6.84 14.07 20.03
C GLN A 105 6.85 12.70 20.72
N ALA A 106 6.22 11.70 20.08
CA ALA A 106 6.21 10.32 20.57
C ALA A 106 7.62 9.78 20.82
N LYS A 107 8.57 10.08 19.93
CA LYS A 107 9.98 9.69 20.08
C LYS A 107 10.63 10.35 21.30
N GLN A 108 10.31 11.61 21.54
CA GLN A 108 10.87 12.40 22.64
C GLN A 108 10.32 11.92 24.00
N ASP A 109 9.04 11.54 24.03
CA ASP A 109 8.33 11.10 25.23
C ASP A 109 8.52 9.60 25.51
N ALA A 110 9.02 8.83 24.53
CA ALA A 110 9.27 7.40 24.68
C ALA A 110 10.35 7.10 25.74
N VAL A 111 9.97 6.31 26.74
CA VAL A 111 10.83 5.87 27.84
C VAL A 111 11.55 4.57 27.48
N SER A 112 10.85 3.60 26.89
CA SER A 112 11.46 2.33 26.47
C SER A 112 12.14 2.42 25.11
N ASN A 113 13.26 1.70 24.95
CA ASN A 113 13.91 1.57 23.65
C ASN A 113 13.00 0.92 22.61
N GLU A 114 12.16 -0.04 23.00
CA GLU A 114 11.23 -0.73 22.09
C GLU A 114 10.22 0.25 21.47
N ASN A 115 9.53 1.04 22.29
CA ASN A 115 8.59 2.03 21.80
C ASN A 115 9.29 3.13 20.98
N LYS A 116 10.47 3.55 21.41
CA LYS A 116 11.28 4.53 20.67
C LYS A 116 11.73 4.00 19.31
N ILE A 117 12.14 2.73 19.22
CA ILE A 117 12.49 2.07 17.95
C ILE A 117 11.26 2.01 17.03
N ASN A 118 10.10 1.60 17.53
CA ASN A 118 8.89 1.53 16.72
C ASN A 118 8.46 2.91 16.19
N THR A 119 8.51 3.94 17.04
CA THR A 119 8.22 5.32 16.63
C THR A 119 9.22 5.83 15.60
N LEU A 120 10.52 5.54 15.79
CA LEU A 120 11.57 5.89 14.82
C LEU A 120 11.37 5.18 13.47
N LYS A 121 10.99 3.90 13.45
CA LYS A 121 10.66 3.18 12.21
C LYS A 121 9.50 3.88 11.48
N ASN A 122 8.41 4.18 12.19
CA ASN A 122 7.26 4.88 11.60
C ASN A 122 7.64 6.26 11.04
N LEU A 123 8.43 7.04 11.79
CA LEU A 123 8.92 8.33 11.32
C LEU A 123 9.79 8.20 10.06
N ALA A 124 10.68 7.20 10.01
CA ALA A 124 11.53 6.96 8.86
C ALA A 124 10.72 6.56 7.62
N TYR A 125 9.67 5.76 7.76
CA TYR A 125 8.76 5.44 6.67
C TYR A 125 7.99 6.66 6.15
N VAL A 126 7.57 7.57 7.03
CA VAL A 126 6.96 8.83 6.58
C VAL A 126 7.97 9.70 5.84
N TYR A 127 9.21 9.80 6.31
CA TYR A 127 10.26 10.50 5.55
C TYR A 127 10.51 9.88 4.19
N ILE A 128 10.50 8.55 4.09
CA ILE A 128 10.60 7.83 2.83
C ILE A 128 9.44 8.21 1.88
N ALA A 129 8.20 8.22 2.37
CA ALA A 129 7.04 8.61 1.58
C ALA A 129 7.13 10.07 1.10
N GLU A 130 7.68 10.97 1.93
CA GLU A 130 7.91 12.36 1.55
C GLU A 130 9.19 12.56 0.70
N SER A 131 9.81 11.48 0.22
CA SER A 131 11.08 11.50 -0.54
C SER A 131 12.26 12.13 0.22
N GLN A 132 12.18 12.21 1.55
CA GLN A 132 13.17 12.74 2.48
C GLN A 132 14.18 11.66 2.90
N ASN A 133 14.85 11.04 1.91
CA ASN A 133 15.67 9.85 2.08
C ASN A 133 16.84 10.02 3.07
N GLU A 134 17.46 11.21 3.12
CA GLU A 134 18.55 11.49 4.06
C GLU A 134 18.06 11.50 5.51
N GLN A 135 16.89 12.09 5.75
CA GLN A 135 16.27 12.11 7.07
C GLN A 135 15.83 10.70 7.48
N ALA A 136 15.18 9.95 6.56
CA ALA A 136 14.84 8.56 6.80
C ALA A 136 16.06 7.70 7.17
N LEU A 137 17.16 7.83 6.42
CA LEU A 137 18.40 7.09 6.69
C LEU A 137 18.98 7.43 8.06
N SER A 138 18.99 8.71 8.43
CA SER A 138 19.42 9.16 9.76
C SER A 138 18.53 8.60 10.87
N THR A 139 17.20 8.64 10.68
CA THR A 139 16.22 8.13 11.63
C THR A 139 16.32 6.62 11.81
N PHE A 140 16.51 5.85 10.75
CA PHE A 140 16.76 4.40 10.89
C PHE A 140 18.10 4.11 11.57
N LYS A 141 19.15 4.89 11.30
CA LYS A 141 20.43 4.74 12.02
C LYS A 141 20.29 5.03 13.51
N GLU A 142 19.47 6.00 13.90
CA GLU A 142 19.08 6.24 15.31
C GLU A 142 18.38 5.00 15.89
N ALA A 143 17.42 4.40 15.19
CA ALA A 143 16.71 3.21 15.63
C ALA A 143 17.63 1.99 15.76
N LEU A 144 18.53 1.79 14.80
CA LEU A 144 19.49 0.69 14.79
C LEU A 144 20.45 0.74 15.98
N ASN A 145 20.86 1.94 16.41
CA ASN A 145 21.72 2.13 17.58
C ASN A 145 21.05 1.73 18.90
N LEU A 146 19.72 1.74 18.95
CA LEU A 146 18.93 1.29 20.10
C LEU A 146 18.63 -0.22 20.05
N ALA A 147 18.63 -0.80 18.85
CA ALA A 147 18.31 -2.20 18.63
C ALA A 147 19.42 -3.11 19.17
N LYS A 148 19.02 -4.17 19.90
CA LYS A 148 19.96 -5.20 20.36
C LYS A 148 20.53 -5.94 19.14
N ALA A 149 21.85 -6.12 19.10
CA ALA A 149 22.52 -6.88 18.04
C ALA A 149 21.86 -8.25 17.82
N ASN A 150 21.65 -8.61 16.55
CA ASN A 150 21.00 -9.84 16.11
C ASN A 150 19.52 -10.01 16.56
N SER A 151 18.84 -8.95 17.02
CA SER A 151 17.40 -8.98 17.24
C SER A 151 16.61 -8.90 15.92
N PHE A 152 15.31 -9.14 16.00
CA PHE A 152 14.39 -8.91 14.89
C PHE A 152 14.51 -7.47 14.34
N ASP A 153 14.37 -6.46 15.21
CA ASP A 153 14.47 -5.05 14.81
C ASP A 153 15.84 -4.70 14.22
N TYR A 154 16.92 -5.28 14.76
CA TYR A 154 18.27 -5.05 14.23
C TYR A 154 18.35 -5.47 12.77
N TYR A 155 17.87 -6.67 12.43
CA TYR A 155 17.90 -7.17 11.06
C TYR A 155 16.91 -6.46 10.15
N LEU A 156 15.71 -6.16 10.63
CA LEU A 156 14.72 -5.42 9.86
C LEU A 156 15.25 -4.01 9.49
N ILE A 157 15.70 -3.24 10.48
CA ILE A 157 16.21 -1.88 10.28
C ILE A 157 17.48 -1.89 9.42
N SER A 158 18.36 -2.89 9.59
CA SER A 158 19.54 -3.05 8.72
C SER A 158 19.13 -3.25 7.25
N GLY A 159 18.03 -3.97 7.01
CA GLY A 159 17.49 -4.16 5.68
C GLY A 159 16.95 -2.87 5.06
N GLU A 160 16.18 -2.08 5.83
CA GLU A 160 15.65 -0.78 5.40
C GLU A 160 16.78 0.22 5.09
N ILE A 161 17.81 0.28 5.94
CA ILE A 161 19.02 1.09 5.70
C ILE A 161 19.72 0.64 4.41
N ALA A 162 19.83 -0.67 4.18
CA ALA A 162 20.47 -1.19 2.98
C ALA A 162 19.67 -0.84 1.71
N LEU A 163 18.34 -0.79 1.76
CA LEU A 163 17.52 -0.30 0.63
C LEU A 163 17.79 1.18 0.35
N LEU A 164 17.79 2.04 1.38
CA LEU A 164 18.10 3.46 1.25
C LEU A 164 19.52 3.74 0.72
N GLU A 165 20.45 2.82 0.98
CA GLU A 165 21.81 2.88 0.46
C GLU A 165 21.98 2.17 -0.90
N TYR A 166 20.89 1.78 -1.57
CA TYR A 166 20.86 1.09 -2.86
C TYR A 166 21.65 -0.24 -2.86
N LYS A 167 21.58 -1.00 -1.75
CA LYS A 167 22.23 -2.30 -1.54
C LYS A 167 21.20 -3.43 -1.39
N PRO A 168 20.45 -3.78 -2.45
CA PRO A 168 19.35 -4.73 -2.40
C PRO A 168 19.76 -6.14 -1.94
N ASN A 169 20.96 -6.60 -2.30
CA ASN A 169 21.49 -7.89 -1.83
C ASN A 169 21.63 -7.92 -0.30
N SER A 170 22.15 -6.84 0.29
CA SER A 170 22.30 -6.72 1.75
C SER A 170 20.95 -6.58 2.44
N ALA A 171 20.02 -5.87 1.80
CA ALA A 171 18.66 -5.72 2.29
C ALA A 171 17.96 -7.08 2.42
N ILE A 172 17.93 -7.87 1.33
CA ILE A 172 17.21 -9.15 1.35
C ILE A 172 17.85 -10.18 2.30
N LEU A 173 19.18 -10.18 2.46
CA LEU A 173 19.84 -11.02 3.46
C LEU A 173 19.41 -10.66 4.89
N SER A 174 19.31 -9.36 5.18
CA SER A 174 18.89 -8.86 6.50
C SER A 174 17.40 -9.15 6.74
N PHE A 175 16.53 -8.92 5.76
CA PHE A 175 15.12 -9.27 5.88
C PHE A 175 14.89 -10.77 6.06
N ASN A 176 15.64 -11.62 5.36
CA ASN A 176 15.57 -13.07 5.57
C ASN A 176 15.98 -13.45 7.00
N LYS A 177 16.97 -12.78 7.60
CA LYS A 177 17.34 -12.99 9.01
C LYS A 177 16.25 -12.55 9.98
N ALA A 178 15.60 -11.41 9.73
CA ALA A 178 14.44 -10.98 10.52
C ALA A 178 13.28 -12.00 10.40
N TYR A 179 13.02 -12.49 9.19
CA TYR A 179 12.00 -13.50 8.93
C TYR A 179 12.29 -14.84 9.62
N GLU A 180 13.55 -15.29 9.64
CA GLU A 180 13.96 -16.50 10.37
C GLU A 180 13.65 -16.39 11.87
N LEU A 181 13.79 -15.20 12.46
CA LEU A 181 13.53 -14.97 13.88
C LEU A 181 12.03 -14.92 14.21
N ASN A 182 11.24 -14.27 13.36
CA ASN A 182 9.79 -14.19 13.54
C ASN A 182 9.06 -14.31 12.19
N PRO A 183 8.81 -15.55 11.70
CA PRO A 183 8.25 -15.75 10.37
C PRO A 183 6.78 -15.33 10.26
N ASN A 184 6.10 -15.14 11.38
CA ASN A 184 4.68 -14.80 11.45
C ASN A 184 4.46 -13.33 11.82
N ASP A 185 5.52 -12.51 11.82
CA ASP A 185 5.41 -11.09 12.08
C ASP A 185 4.79 -10.35 10.89
N TYR A 186 3.79 -9.50 11.15
CA TYR A 186 3.13 -8.70 10.12
C TYR A 186 4.15 -7.85 9.34
N GLN A 187 5.02 -7.14 10.05
CA GLN A 187 5.91 -6.14 9.46
C GLN A 187 6.89 -6.80 8.49
N ILE A 188 7.57 -7.88 8.88
CA ILE A 188 8.54 -8.50 7.98
C ILE A 188 7.89 -9.15 6.75
N ASN A 189 6.70 -9.74 6.93
CA ASN A 189 5.95 -10.28 5.79
C ASN A 189 5.51 -9.15 4.86
N ASN A 190 5.09 -8.01 5.40
CA ASN A 190 4.76 -6.84 4.59
C ASN A 190 6.01 -6.32 3.85
N THR A 191 7.10 -6.05 4.55
CA THR A 191 8.37 -5.59 3.96
C THR A 191 8.86 -6.52 2.85
N LEU A 192 8.83 -7.84 3.04
CA LEU A 192 9.22 -8.79 1.99
C LEU A 192 8.25 -8.76 0.80
N ALA A 193 6.94 -8.66 1.03
CA ALA A 193 5.97 -8.53 -0.04
C ALA A 193 6.27 -7.30 -0.92
N LEU A 194 6.52 -6.16 -0.29
CA LEU A 194 6.83 -4.91 -0.97
C LEU A 194 8.18 -5.00 -1.69
N PHE A 195 9.21 -5.58 -1.06
CA PHE A 195 10.51 -5.79 -1.68
C PHE A 195 10.40 -6.56 -3.01
N TYR A 196 9.63 -7.65 -3.05
CA TYR A 196 9.48 -8.45 -4.27
C TYR A 196 8.59 -7.77 -5.35
N ILE A 197 7.91 -6.66 -5.04
CA ILE A 197 7.10 -5.86 -5.97
C ILE A 197 7.88 -4.63 -6.46
N ASP A 198 8.43 -3.84 -5.54
CA ASP A 198 8.89 -2.46 -5.78
C ASP A 198 10.39 -2.34 -6.05
N ILE A 199 11.12 -3.46 -6.11
CA ILE A 199 12.56 -3.45 -6.38
C ILE A 199 12.90 -3.40 -7.88
N GLU A 200 11.91 -3.34 -8.76
CA GLU A 200 12.10 -3.47 -10.22
C GLU A 200 13.09 -2.45 -10.79
N GLU A 201 13.02 -1.18 -10.38
CA GLU A 201 13.91 -0.14 -10.89
C GLU A 201 15.35 -0.29 -10.37
N ILE A 202 15.51 -0.72 -9.11
CA ILE A 202 16.82 -0.79 -8.43
C ILE A 202 17.53 -2.10 -8.74
N ALA A 203 16.80 -3.21 -8.72
CA ALA A 203 17.32 -4.55 -8.91
C ALA A 203 16.22 -5.49 -9.45
N PRO A 204 15.94 -5.43 -10.77
CA PRO A 204 14.86 -6.20 -11.39
C PRO A 204 15.01 -7.72 -11.24
N GLN A 205 16.22 -8.21 -10.99
CA GLN A 205 16.47 -9.63 -10.72
C GLN A 205 15.80 -10.13 -9.43
N TYR A 206 15.39 -9.23 -8.53
CA TYR A 206 14.68 -9.58 -7.30
C TYR A 206 13.17 -9.49 -7.43
N VAL A 207 12.62 -9.06 -8.57
CA VAL A 207 11.16 -9.04 -8.76
C VAL A 207 10.62 -10.47 -8.79
N ASP A 208 9.65 -10.76 -7.93
CA ASP A 208 9.01 -12.08 -7.82
C ASP A 208 7.57 -11.91 -7.28
N TYR A 209 6.63 -11.60 -8.18
CA TYR A 209 5.24 -11.34 -7.79
C TYR A 209 4.55 -12.53 -7.09
N PRO A 210 4.74 -13.81 -7.51
CA PRO A 210 4.20 -14.94 -6.76
C PRO A 210 4.68 -15.01 -5.32
N LYS A 211 5.98 -14.74 -5.10
CA LYS A 211 6.55 -14.69 -3.75
C LYS A 211 6.03 -13.49 -2.96
N ALA A 212 5.90 -12.33 -3.60
CA ALA A 212 5.28 -11.15 -3.00
C ALA A 212 3.86 -11.44 -2.49
N LEU A 213 3.03 -12.10 -3.32
CA LEU A 213 1.67 -12.47 -2.93
C LEU A 213 1.63 -13.45 -1.76
N SER A 214 2.57 -14.41 -1.69
CA SER A 214 2.67 -15.31 -0.55
C SER A 214 2.94 -14.55 0.75
N PHE A 215 3.88 -13.60 0.72
CA PHE A 215 4.21 -12.77 1.88
C PHE A 215 3.07 -11.79 2.23
N ALA A 216 2.42 -11.17 1.24
CA ALA A 216 1.30 -10.26 1.47
C ALA A 216 0.11 -10.97 2.11
N LYS A 217 -0.20 -12.21 1.69
CA LYS A 217 -1.22 -13.05 2.33
C LYS A 217 -0.89 -13.31 3.79
N LYS A 218 0.38 -13.63 4.07
CA LYS A 218 0.86 -13.89 5.43
C LYS A 218 0.81 -12.62 6.30
N ALA A 219 1.24 -11.48 5.76
CA ALA A 219 1.10 -10.19 6.44
C ALA A 219 -0.37 -9.91 6.78
N TYR A 220 -1.27 -10.02 5.80
CA TYR A 220 -2.70 -9.84 6.04
C TYR A 220 -3.27 -10.84 7.06
N GLU A 221 -2.82 -12.09 7.06
CA GLU A 221 -3.23 -13.12 8.03
C GLU A 221 -2.81 -12.78 9.47
N TYR A 222 -1.59 -12.27 9.66
CA TYR A 222 -1.02 -11.95 10.97
C TYR A 222 -1.22 -10.50 11.42
N ASP A 223 -1.78 -9.64 10.58
CA ASP A 223 -2.34 -8.37 11.02
C ASP A 223 -3.59 -8.64 11.89
N THR A 224 -3.49 -8.36 13.18
CA THR A 224 -4.57 -8.57 14.15
C THR A 224 -5.75 -7.62 13.94
N GLU A 225 -5.50 -6.44 13.38
CA GLU A 225 -6.53 -5.41 13.16
C GLU A 225 -7.15 -5.49 11.76
N LYS A 226 -6.53 -6.27 10.86
CA LYS A 226 -6.90 -6.32 9.43
C LYS A 226 -7.01 -4.90 8.87
N SER A 227 -5.98 -4.10 9.16
CA SER A 227 -5.88 -2.71 8.76
C SER A 227 -6.14 -2.52 7.27
N GLU A 228 -6.66 -1.35 6.91
CA GLU A 228 -6.88 -0.99 5.50
C GLU A 228 -5.55 -0.99 4.71
N ILE A 229 -4.42 -0.73 5.38
CA ILE A 229 -3.07 -0.85 4.83
C ILE A 229 -2.75 -2.29 4.43
N SER A 230 -2.86 -3.26 5.35
CA SER A 230 -2.51 -4.66 5.03
C SER A 230 -3.43 -5.24 3.95
N LYS A 231 -4.71 -4.84 3.98
CA LYS A 231 -5.69 -5.16 2.95
C LYS A 231 -5.32 -4.56 1.59
N GLN A 232 -4.88 -3.31 1.57
CA GLN A 232 -4.40 -2.64 0.36
C GLN A 232 -3.15 -3.32 -0.20
N ASN A 233 -2.14 -3.59 0.63
CA ASN A 233 -0.90 -4.25 0.20
C ASN A 233 -1.17 -5.66 -0.36
N LEU A 234 -2.11 -6.41 0.23
CA LEU A 234 -2.57 -7.68 -0.33
C LEU A 234 -3.27 -7.51 -1.68
N ALA A 235 -4.12 -6.48 -1.83
CA ALA A 235 -4.79 -6.19 -3.09
C ALA A 235 -3.81 -5.77 -4.21
N ILE A 236 -2.74 -5.05 -3.86
CA ILE A 236 -1.64 -4.70 -4.76
C ILE A 236 -0.88 -5.96 -5.18
N ALA A 237 -0.55 -6.84 -4.24
CA ALA A 237 0.09 -8.11 -4.57
C ALA A 237 -0.79 -9.00 -5.46
N TYR A 238 -2.13 -8.99 -5.28
CA TYR A 238 -3.05 -9.62 -6.22
C TYR A 238 -2.99 -8.97 -7.60
N TYR A 239 -2.94 -7.64 -7.68
CA TYR A 239 -2.88 -6.89 -8.94
C TYR A 239 -1.63 -7.25 -9.75
N PHE A 240 -0.45 -7.28 -9.13
CA PHE A 240 0.81 -7.68 -9.79
C PHE A 240 0.88 -9.17 -10.16
N ASN A 241 -0.03 -9.99 -9.64
CA ASN A 241 -0.22 -11.38 -10.07
C ASN A 241 -1.41 -11.52 -11.05
N ASP A 242 -1.83 -10.43 -11.69
CA ASP A 242 -2.96 -10.35 -12.62
C ASP A 242 -4.31 -10.87 -12.05
N ASN A 243 -4.43 -10.94 -10.72
CA ASN A 243 -5.63 -11.40 -10.01
C ASN A 243 -6.58 -10.23 -9.73
N PHE A 244 -7.00 -9.51 -10.79
CA PHE A 244 -7.77 -8.26 -10.68
C PHE A 244 -9.12 -8.43 -9.97
N ASP A 245 -9.78 -9.59 -10.09
CA ASP A 245 -11.05 -9.84 -9.40
C ASP A 245 -10.88 -9.85 -7.87
N GLN A 246 -9.75 -10.35 -7.37
CA GLN A 246 -9.43 -10.30 -5.93
C GLN A 246 -9.07 -8.88 -5.51
N THR A 247 -8.28 -8.15 -6.31
CA THR A 247 -8.00 -6.71 -6.06
C THR A 247 -9.30 -5.92 -5.94
N ILE A 248 -10.23 -6.09 -6.88
CA ILE A 248 -11.55 -5.44 -6.85
C ILE A 248 -12.33 -5.86 -5.61
N SER A 249 -12.42 -7.15 -5.32
CA SER A 249 -13.19 -7.66 -4.18
C SER A 249 -12.68 -7.14 -2.85
N LEU A 250 -11.36 -7.08 -2.66
CA LEU A 250 -10.75 -6.55 -1.43
C LEU A 250 -11.03 -5.05 -1.32
N LEU A 251 -10.64 -4.26 -2.31
CA LEU A 251 -10.65 -2.80 -2.20
C LEU A 251 -12.05 -2.17 -2.29
N SER A 252 -13.04 -2.86 -2.89
CA SER A 252 -14.40 -2.32 -3.01
C SER A 252 -15.07 -2.05 -1.67
N SER A 253 -14.64 -2.69 -0.59
CA SER A 253 -15.17 -2.45 0.76
C SER A 253 -14.36 -1.44 1.58
N SER A 254 -13.32 -0.83 1.01
CA SER A 254 -12.45 0.12 1.70
C SER A 254 -13.08 1.51 1.80
N ASN A 255 -12.77 2.24 2.87
CA ASN A 255 -13.16 3.64 2.99
C ASN A 255 -12.27 4.51 2.08
N LEU A 256 -12.67 4.65 0.82
CA LEU A 256 -11.89 5.36 -0.20
C LEU A 256 -11.68 6.86 0.08
N THR A 257 -12.42 7.46 1.02
CA THR A 257 -12.19 8.85 1.43
C THR A 257 -11.00 8.97 2.37
N GLN A 258 -10.80 7.98 3.24
CA GLN A 258 -9.66 7.92 4.16
C GLN A 258 -8.45 7.20 3.56
N HIS A 259 -8.66 6.31 2.59
CA HIS A 259 -7.60 5.55 1.92
C HIS A 259 -7.69 5.76 0.41
N PRO A 260 -7.32 6.95 -0.09
CA PRO A 260 -7.61 7.33 -1.47
C PRO A 260 -6.78 6.52 -2.49
N TYR A 261 -5.63 5.97 -2.08
CA TYR A 261 -4.86 5.03 -2.90
C TYR A 261 -5.59 3.72 -3.20
N ALA A 262 -6.55 3.29 -2.36
CA ALA A 262 -7.39 2.14 -2.68
C ALA A 262 -8.27 2.41 -3.91
N ALA A 263 -8.69 3.66 -4.12
CA ALA A 263 -9.44 4.04 -5.33
C ALA A 263 -8.54 3.99 -6.57
N TYR A 264 -7.26 4.35 -6.44
CA TYR A 264 -6.30 4.24 -7.53
C TYR A 264 -6.14 2.79 -8.01
N TRP A 265 -5.85 1.87 -7.08
CA TRP A 265 -5.70 0.44 -7.39
C TRP A 265 -6.99 -0.22 -7.90
N LEU A 266 -8.17 0.20 -7.40
CA LEU A 266 -9.45 -0.20 -7.99
C LEU A 266 -9.57 0.25 -9.44
N GLY A 267 -9.25 1.51 -9.71
CA GLY A 267 -9.28 2.09 -11.04
C GLY A 267 -8.41 1.32 -12.03
N LEU A 268 -7.18 0.99 -11.64
CA LEU A 268 -6.26 0.17 -12.44
C LEU A 268 -6.77 -1.27 -12.64
N ALA A 269 -7.33 -1.89 -11.59
CA ALA A 269 -7.88 -3.24 -11.71
C ALA A 269 -9.06 -3.28 -12.70
N TYR A 270 -9.97 -2.30 -12.64
CA TYR A 270 -11.06 -2.18 -13.61
C TYR A 270 -10.57 -1.89 -15.04
N LEU A 271 -9.52 -1.07 -15.17
CA LEU A 271 -8.91 -0.78 -16.45
C LEU A 271 -8.36 -2.06 -17.12
N ASN A 272 -7.67 -2.91 -16.36
CA ASN A 272 -7.18 -4.22 -16.86
C ASN A 272 -8.32 -5.23 -17.14
N LYS A 273 -9.49 -5.02 -16.55
CA LYS A 273 -10.72 -5.80 -16.82
C LYS A 273 -11.55 -5.20 -17.98
N GLU A 274 -11.04 -4.18 -18.66
CA GLU A 274 -11.73 -3.46 -19.73
C GLU A 274 -13.10 -2.90 -19.28
N ASP A 275 -13.23 -2.54 -17.99
CA ASP A 275 -14.37 -1.79 -17.46
C ASP A 275 -13.99 -0.31 -17.36
N HIS A 276 -13.96 0.35 -18.52
CA HIS A 276 -13.56 1.74 -18.63
C HIS A 276 -14.43 2.70 -17.82
N ILE A 277 -15.72 2.37 -17.63
CA ILE A 277 -16.65 3.18 -16.84
C ILE A 277 -16.20 3.21 -15.38
N ASN A 278 -16.02 2.03 -14.77
CA ASN A 278 -15.57 1.96 -13.38
C ASN A 278 -14.12 2.46 -13.23
N ALA A 279 -13.24 2.15 -14.19
CA ALA A 279 -11.87 2.66 -14.19
C ALA A 279 -11.84 4.20 -14.09
N LYS A 280 -12.57 4.90 -14.97
CA LYS A 280 -12.63 6.38 -14.95
C LYS A 280 -13.19 6.91 -13.62
N ILE A 281 -14.25 6.29 -13.08
CA ILE A 281 -14.85 6.70 -11.79
C ILE A 281 -13.83 6.64 -10.64
N TYR A 282 -13.13 5.51 -10.49
CA TYR A 282 -12.23 5.31 -9.35
C TYR A 282 -10.89 6.04 -9.51
N LEU A 283 -10.34 6.13 -10.73
CA LEU A 283 -9.14 6.94 -10.99
C LEU A 283 -9.42 8.43 -10.75
N GLN A 284 -10.56 8.95 -11.20
CA GLN A 284 -10.94 10.34 -10.90
C GLN A 284 -11.16 10.55 -9.41
N LYS A 285 -11.74 9.58 -8.70
CA LYS A 285 -11.89 9.63 -7.25
C LYS A 285 -10.54 9.73 -6.54
N ALA A 286 -9.56 8.94 -6.95
CA ALA A 286 -8.20 8.99 -6.39
C ALA A 286 -7.60 10.40 -6.56
N ILE A 287 -7.62 10.94 -7.78
CA ILE A 287 -7.09 12.28 -8.10
C ILE A 287 -7.80 13.37 -7.30
N ASN A 288 -9.15 13.32 -7.23
CA ASN A 288 -9.93 14.29 -6.47
C ASN A 288 -9.63 14.26 -4.96
N SER A 289 -9.15 13.12 -4.46
CA SER A 289 -8.68 12.94 -3.08
C SER A 289 -7.18 13.22 -2.90
N GLY A 290 -6.52 13.84 -3.89
CA GLY A 290 -5.13 14.27 -3.79
C GLY A 290 -4.09 13.19 -4.12
N VAL A 291 -4.50 12.03 -4.62
CA VAL A 291 -3.54 11.01 -5.08
C VAL A 291 -2.87 11.51 -6.35
N GLU A 292 -1.54 11.65 -6.30
CA GLU A 292 -0.74 11.88 -7.49
C GLU A 292 -0.74 10.62 -8.36
N VAL A 293 -1.01 10.80 -9.65
CA VAL A 293 -1.01 9.71 -10.64
C VAL A 293 -0.09 10.06 -11.82
N PRO A 294 0.28 9.09 -12.64
CA PRO A 294 1.12 9.29 -13.82
C PRO A 294 0.40 10.08 -14.89
N GLN A 295 1.18 10.67 -15.79
CA GLN A 295 0.63 11.40 -16.93
C GLN A 295 -0.24 10.49 -17.82
N GLU A 296 0.12 9.22 -17.96
CA GLU A 296 -0.64 8.22 -18.73
C GLU A 296 -2.07 8.07 -18.21
N ILE A 297 -2.27 8.19 -16.89
CA ILE A 297 -3.60 8.12 -16.28
C ILE A 297 -4.39 9.40 -16.55
N HIS A 298 -3.74 10.57 -16.54
CA HIS A 298 -4.39 11.81 -16.97
C HIS A 298 -4.79 11.75 -18.44
N ASP A 299 -3.93 11.24 -19.31
CA ASP A 299 -4.18 11.09 -20.74
C ASP A 299 -5.34 10.11 -20.99
N TYR A 300 -5.37 8.99 -20.26
CA TYR A 300 -6.48 8.03 -20.28
C TYR A 300 -7.81 8.67 -19.89
N LEU A 301 -7.85 9.43 -18.80
CA LEU A 301 -9.09 10.07 -18.33
C LEU A 301 -9.62 11.10 -19.34
N ASN A 302 -8.72 11.76 -20.08
CA ASN A 302 -9.05 12.75 -21.11
C ASN A 302 -9.33 12.14 -22.49
N SER A 303 -9.05 10.85 -22.68
CA SER A 303 -9.40 10.14 -23.91
C SER A 303 -10.93 9.96 -24.00
N ASN A 304 -11.50 10.35 -25.15
CA ASN A 304 -12.93 10.19 -25.43
C ASN A 304 -13.31 8.72 -25.44
#